data_AF-A0A2G6LLF6-F1
#
_entry.id   AF-A0A2G6LLF6-F1
#
_cell.length_a   1.000
_cell.length_b   1.000
_cell.length_c   1.000
_cell.angle_alpha   90.00
_cell.angle_beta   90.00
_cell.angle_gamma   90.00
#
_symmetry.space_group_name_H-M   'P 1'
#
loop_
_entity.id
_entity.type
_entity.pdbx_description
1 polymer ?
#
loop_
_entity_poly.entity_id
_entity_poly.type
_entity_poly.pdbx_seq_one_letter_code
_entity_poly.pdbx_strand_id
1 'polypeptide(L)' 'MFYLYANFTKIIRNILYLPTAFKMLNKLEDEDFYFNEKGYRVFTEKYHLKRGYCCQSGCLHCPYGYDKKTHSFRNNTSR' A
#
# COMPACT_ATOMS: atom_id res chain seq x y z
N MET A 1 -44.48 -22.63 1.25
CA MET A 1 -44.11 -21.33 0.64
C MET A 1 -43.16 -20.46 1.49
N PHE A 2 -42.43 -21.02 2.46
CA PHE A 2 -41.32 -20.33 3.16
C PHE A 2 -39.94 -20.97 2.88
N TYR A 3 -39.89 -22.28 2.57
CA TYR A 3 -38.65 -23.03 2.29
C TYR A 3 -38.04 -22.81 0.89
N LEU A 4 -38.77 -22.17 -0.03
CA LEU A 4 -38.25 -21.78 -1.35
C LEU A 4 -37.48 -20.44 -1.29
N TYR A 5 -37.81 -19.55 -0.34
CA TYR A 5 -37.08 -18.27 -0.13
C TYR A 5 -35.75 -18.44 0.63
N ALA A 6 -35.64 -19.46 1.49
CA ALA A 6 -34.41 -19.73 2.24
C ALA A 6 -33.30 -20.39 1.40
N ASN A 7 -33.65 -21.08 0.30
CA ASN A 7 -32.68 -21.63 -0.64
C ASN A 7 -32.31 -20.65 -1.76
N PHE A 8 -33.20 -19.71 -2.10
CA PHE A 8 -32.88 -18.63 -3.02
C PHE A 8 -31.85 -17.67 -2.39
N THR A 9 -32.03 -17.29 -1.12
CA THR A 9 -31.06 -16.42 -0.41
C THR A 9 -29.67 -17.06 -0.20
N LYS A 10 -29.55 -18.40 -0.19
CA LYS A 10 -28.25 -19.09 -0.18
C LYS A 10 -27.51 -19.01 -1.52
N ILE A 11 -28.24 -19.12 -2.64
CA ILE A 11 -27.66 -19.05 -3.99
C ILE A 11 -27.14 -17.64 -4.29
N ILE A 12 -27.82 -16.60 -3.82
CA ILE A 12 -27.37 -15.21 -4.05
C ILE A 12 -26.27 -14.78 -3.06
N ARG A 13 -26.15 -15.41 -1.88
CA ARG A 13 -25.08 -15.13 -0.90
C ARG A 13 -23.68 -15.56 -1.36
N ASN A 14 -23.56 -16.41 -2.38
CA ASN A 14 -22.26 -16.82 -2.95
C ASN A 14 -21.82 -15.97 -4.16
N ILE A 15 -22.69 -15.09 -4.67
CA ILE A 15 -22.38 -14.16 -5.77
C ILE A 15 -22.26 -12.71 -5.25
N LEU A 16 -22.79 -12.43 -4.05
CA LEU A 16 -22.79 -11.10 -3.43
C LEU A 16 -21.83 -10.92 -2.23
N TYR A 17 -20.89 -11.85 -2.00
CA TYR A 17 -19.83 -11.68 -1.00
C TYR A 17 -18.44 -11.78 -1.62
N LEU A 18 -18.11 -10.81 -2.48
CA LEU A 18 -16.73 -10.45 -2.83
C LEU A 18 -16.48 -9.00 -2.42
N PRO A 19 -16.36 -8.65 -1.11
CA PRO A 19 -16.08 -7.27 -0.74
C PRO A 19 -14.58 -6.95 -0.66
N THR A 20 -13.66 -7.86 -0.97
CA THR A 20 -12.22 -7.64 -0.68
C THR A 20 -11.24 -7.98 -1.81
N ALA A 21 -11.61 -8.77 -2.82
CA ALA A 21 -10.65 -9.22 -3.83
C ALA A 21 -10.26 -8.15 -4.88
N PHE A 22 -10.99 -7.03 -4.96
CA PHE A 22 -10.62 -5.88 -5.78
C PHE A 22 -10.17 -4.68 -4.93
N LYS A 23 -9.53 -4.91 -3.78
CA LYS A 23 -8.60 -3.92 -3.20
C LYS A 23 -7.24 -4.02 -3.92
N MET A 24 -7.26 -4.11 -5.26
CA MET A 24 -6.08 -4.09 -6.14
C MET A 24 -5.86 -2.71 -6.76
N LEU A 25 -6.62 -1.70 -6.34
CA LEU A 25 -6.19 -0.33 -6.51
C LEU A 25 -5.18 -0.08 -5.38
N ASN A 26 -3.92 0.22 -5.72
CA ASN A 26 -2.92 0.79 -4.81
C ASN A 26 -3.42 2.13 -4.26
N LYS A 27 -4.46 2.08 -3.43
CA LYS A 27 -5.02 3.24 -2.77
C LYS A 27 -3.99 3.64 -1.74
N LEU A 28 -3.44 4.83 -1.92
CA LEU A 28 -2.63 5.46 -0.89
C LEU A 28 -3.46 5.45 0.40
N GLU A 29 -2.94 4.77 1.41
CA GLU A 29 -3.53 4.79 2.74
C GLU A 29 -3.02 6.03 3.48
N ASP A 30 -3.74 6.49 4.49
CA ASP A 30 -3.38 7.72 5.23
C ASP A 30 -1.99 7.62 5.90
N GLU A 31 -1.44 6.41 6.05
CA GLU A 31 -0.10 6.15 6.59
C GLU A 31 1.03 6.23 5.55
N ASP A 32 0.72 6.33 4.26
CA ASP A 32 1.70 6.30 3.16
C ASP A 32 2.37 7.66 2.95
N PHE A 33 1.76 8.75 3.42
CA PHE A 33 2.31 10.09 3.31
C PHE A 33 1.77 11.01 4.41
N TYR A 34 2.47 12.11 4.65
CA TYR A 34 1.98 13.23 5.45
C TYR A 34 2.21 14.55 4.69
N PHE A 35 1.50 15.60 5.09
CA PHE A 35 1.79 16.95 4.64
C PHE A 35 2.69 17.63 5.67
N ASN A 36 3.80 18.22 5.22
CA ASN A 36 4.63 19.03 6.10
C ASN A 36 4.03 20.44 6.27
N GLU A 37 4.60 21.24 7.16
CA GLU A 37 4.16 22.63 7.44
C GLU A 37 4.15 23.53 6.19
N LYS A 38 4.95 23.18 5.18
CA LYS A 38 5.03 23.88 3.90
C LYS A 38 4.01 23.40 2.87
N GLY A 39 3.13 22.47 3.25
CA GLY A 39 2.10 21.90 2.37
C GLY A 39 2.60 20.85 1.37
N TYR A 40 3.86 20.39 1.49
CA TYR A 40 4.39 19.35 0.61
C TYR A 40 3.98 17.96 1.09
N ARG A 41 3.60 17.12 0.14
CA ARG A 41 3.36 15.69 0.36
C ARG A 41 4.69 14.97 0.53
N VAL A 42 4.93 14.41 1.71
CA VAL A 42 6.12 13.63 2.04
C VAL A 42 5.72 12.17 2.23
N PHE A 43 6.30 11.29 1.42
CA PHE A 43 6.05 9.84 1.51
C PHE A 43 6.83 9.19 2.64
N THR A 44 6.19 8.24 3.32
CA THR A 44 6.79 7.50 4.44
C THR A 44 7.57 6.28 3.96
N GLU A 45 8.36 5.69 4.85
CA GLU A 45 9.05 4.42 4.59
C GLU A 45 8.08 3.30 4.18
N LYS A 46 6.90 3.24 4.82
CA LYS A 46 5.85 2.25 4.52
C LYS A 46 5.42 2.31 3.06
N TYR A 47 5.21 3.52 2.52
CA TYR A 47 4.88 3.69 1.11
C TYR A 47 6.00 3.18 0.19
N HIS A 48 7.26 3.46 0.54
CA HIS A 48 8.41 3.02 -0.24
C HIS A 48 8.61 1.50 -0.21
N LEU A 49 8.25 0.84 0.90
CA LEU A 49 8.21 -0.62 0.99
C LEU A 49 7.05 -1.20 0.17
N LYS A 50 5.83 -0.63 0.27
CA LYS A 50 4.68 -1.02 -0.56
C LYS A 50 4.94 -0.89 -2.06
N ARG A 51 5.70 0.13 -2.49
CA ARG A 51 6.15 0.30 -3.88
C ARG A 51 7.05 -0.84 -4.36
N GLY A 52 7.81 -1.46 -3.47
CA GLY A 52 8.61 -2.65 -3.76
C GLY A 52 9.93 -2.43 -4.50
N TYR A 53 10.32 -1.18 -4.83
CA TYR A 53 11.63 -0.91 -5.43
C TYR A 53 12.16 0.50 -5.10
N CYS A 54 13.49 0.66 -5.17
CA CYS A 54 14.15 1.95 -5.05
C CYS A 54 14.15 2.69 -6.39
N CYS A 55 13.67 3.94 -6.41
CA CYS A 55 13.64 4.80 -7.60
C CYS A 55 14.86 5.73 -7.73
N GLN A 56 15.86 5.60 -6.85
CA GLN A 56 17.12 6.36 -6.89
C GLN A 56 16.96 7.91 -6.88
N SER A 57 15.82 8.40 -6.41
CA SER A 57 15.53 9.85 -6.36
C SER A 57 16.09 10.54 -5.11
N GLY A 58 16.61 9.79 -4.13
CA GLY A 58 17.12 10.33 -2.87
C GLY A 58 16.01 10.79 -1.91
N CYS A 59 14.99 9.96 -1.73
CA CYS A 59 13.87 10.24 -0.82
C CYS A 59 14.33 10.31 0.64
N LEU A 60 13.68 11.19 1.44
CA LEU A 60 14.01 11.39 2.86
C LEU A 60 13.90 10.11 3.69
N HIS A 61 12.82 9.34 3.47
CA HIS A 61 12.49 8.12 4.22
C HIS A 61 12.78 6.85 3.40
N CYS A 62 13.89 6.83 2.66
CA CYS A 62 14.25 5.70 1.79
C CYS A 62 14.67 4.46 2.61
N PRO A 63 13.91 3.35 2.59
CA PRO A 63 14.28 2.12 3.33
C PRO A 63 15.53 1.44 2.75
N TYR A 64 15.84 1.70 1.48
CA TYR A 64 16.93 1.04 0.77
C TYR A 64 18.31 1.67 1.03
N GLY A 65 18.37 2.81 1.74
CA GLY A 65 19.65 3.45 2.07
C GLY A 65 20.40 4.06 0.87
N TYR A 66 19.68 4.42 -0.20
CA TYR A 66 20.27 5.07 -1.38
C TYR A 66 20.72 6.51 -1.09
N ASP A 67 21.98 6.81 -1.39
CA ASP A 67 22.57 8.14 -1.28
C ASP A 67 22.68 8.81 -2.66
N LYS A 68 21.99 9.95 -2.83
CA LYS A 68 21.97 10.72 -4.09
C LYS A 68 23.33 11.36 -4.42
N LYS A 69 24.17 11.64 -3.42
CA LYS A 69 25.46 12.33 -3.65
C LYS A 69 26.51 11.39 -4.23
N THR A 70 26.56 10.16 -3.72
CA THR A 70 27.55 9.15 -4.13
C THR A 70 26.99 8.14 -5.13
N HIS A 71 25.68 8.19 -5.40
CA HIS A 71 24.95 7.25 -6.24
C HIS A 71 25.15 5.79 -5.79
N SER A 72 25.21 5.56 -4.48
CA SER A 72 25.47 4.25 -3.89
C SER A 72 24.44 3.88 -2.82
N PHE A 73 24.31 2.59 -2.54
CA PHE A 73 23.47 2.07 -1.46
C PHE A 73 24.32 1.85 -0.21
N ARG A 74 23.83 2.32 0.95
CA ARG A 74 24.49 2.04 2.23
C ARG A 74 24.17 0.60 2.64
N ASN A 75 25.20 -0.23 2.75
CA ASN A 75 25.06 -1.60 3.24
C ASN A 75 24.81 -1.59 4.74
N ASN A 76 23.55 -1.52 5.15
CA ASN A 76 23.17 -1.68 6.55
C ASN A 76 22.93 -3.17 6.83
N THR A 77 23.98 -3.99 6.75
CA THR A 77 23.96 -5.39 7.21
C THR A 77 23.96 -5.41 8.74
N SER A 78 22.80 -5.16 9.35
CA SER A 78 22.49 -5.38 10.77
C SER A 78 20.97 -5.35 10.95
N ARG A 79 20.28 -6.43 10.58
CA ARG A 79 18.97 -6.82 11.13
C ARG A 79 19.02 -8.30 11.44
#